data_AF-A0A154PRX6-F1
#
_entry.id   AF-A0A154PRX6-F1
#
_cell.length_a   1.000
_cell.length_b   1.000
_cell.length_c   1.000
_cell.angle_alpha   90.00
_cell.angle_beta   90.00
_cell.angle_gamma   90.00
#
_symmetry.space_group_name_H-M   'P 1'
#
loop_
_entity.id
_entity.type
_entity.pdbx_description
1 polymer ?
#
loop_
_entity_poly.entity_id
_entity_poly.type
_entity_poly.pdbx_seq_one_letter_code
_entity_poly.pdbx_strand_id
1 'polypeptide(L)'
;MTVKVKWNASKKIIVCCVWSLCQNWFSKFRSGNFDVKDTTRFERPVKVDEDQIKALVEANRRITTREFAGRLNLSNSTVHVYLKQLSIVSKLDIWGPQVLKERDLIRRITICDILLKCEENDTFLK
;
A
#
# COMPACT_ATOMS: atom_id res chain seq x y z
N MET A 1 -9.73 -15.66 -59.57
CA MET A 1 -10.90 -15.23 -58.78
C MET A 1 -10.43 -14.26 -57.71
N THR A 2 -10.74 -12.97 -57.83
CA THR A 2 -10.23 -11.92 -56.93
C THR A 2 -11.36 -11.50 -56.00
N VAL A 3 -11.35 -11.97 -54.76
CA VAL A 3 -12.38 -11.60 -53.77
C VAL A 3 -11.99 -10.28 -53.12
N LYS A 4 -12.71 -9.22 -53.47
CA LYS A 4 -12.50 -7.87 -52.94
C LYS A 4 -13.35 -7.69 -51.68
N VAL A 5 -12.72 -7.81 -50.51
CA VAL A 5 -13.41 -7.65 -49.21
C VAL A 5 -13.56 -6.16 -48.91
N LYS A 6 -14.80 -5.68 -48.90
CA LYS A 6 -15.17 -4.29 -48.59
C LYS A 6 -15.25 -4.11 -47.07
N TRP A 7 -14.40 -3.27 -46.51
CA TRP A 7 -14.37 -3.01 -45.07
C TRP A 7 -15.29 -1.84 -44.67
N ASN A 8 -16.23 -2.09 -43.75
CA ASN A 8 -17.08 -1.06 -43.15
C ASN A 8 -16.38 -0.35 -41.98
N ALA A 9 -16.60 0.97 -41.89
CA ALA A 9 -15.87 1.92 -41.05
C ALA A 9 -15.93 1.63 -39.54
N SER A 10 -16.98 0.99 -39.02
CA SER A 10 -17.08 0.66 -37.59
C SER A 10 -16.09 -0.42 -37.13
N LYS A 11 -15.59 -1.25 -38.06
CA LYS A 11 -14.52 -2.22 -37.79
C LYS A 11 -13.12 -1.59 -37.82
N LYS A 12 -12.96 -0.37 -38.34
CA LYS A 12 -11.64 0.28 -38.47
C LYS A 12 -11.05 0.71 -37.14
N ILE A 13 -11.86 1.12 -36.16
CA ILE A 13 -11.34 1.59 -34.85
C ILE A 13 -10.72 0.43 -34.07
N ILE A 14 -11.37 -0.74 -34.05
CA ILE A 14 -10.85 -1.95 -33.40
C ILE A 14 -9.61 -2.49 -34.16
N VAL A 15 -9.62 -2.46 -35.50
CA VAL A 15 -8.48 -2.92 -36.31
C VAL A 15 -7.27 -1.98 -36.21
N CYS A 16 -7.47 -0.68 -36.02
CA CYS A 16 -6.38 0.31 -35.93
C CYS A 16 -5.52 0.10 -34.67
N CYS A 17 -6.12 -0.23 -33.52
CA CYS A 17 -5.38 -0.55 -32.30
C CYS A 17 -4.54 -1.84 -32.42
N VAL A 18 -4.97 -2.80 -33.24
CA VAL A 18 -4.27 -4.08 -33.44
C VAL A 18 -3.14 -3.94 -34.47
N TRP A 19 -3.32 -3.13 -35.52
CA TRP A 19 -2.31 -2.93 -36.56
C TRP A 19 -1.01 -2.33 -36.01
N SER A 20 -1.09 -1.27 -35.21
CA SER A 20 0.09 -0.64 -34.59
C SER A 20 0.78 -1.58 -33.59
N LEU A 21 0.01 -2.43 -32.89
CA LEU A 21 0.54 -3.46 -32.01
C LEU A 21 1.32 -4.51 -32.80
N CYS A 22 0.77 -5.01 -33.92
CA CYS A 22 1.45 -5.96 -34.80
C CYS A 22 2.75 -5.39 -35.38
N GLN A 23 2.76 -4.11 -35.79
CA GLN A 23 3.96 -3.44 -36.28
C GLN A 23 5.04 -3.31 -35.19
N ASN A 24 4.67 -2.93 -33.96
CA ASN A 24 5.60 -2.84 -32.83
C ASN A 24 6.21 -4.21 -32.48
N TRP A 25 5.41 -5.27 -32.44
CA TRP A 25 5.91 -6.64 -32.21
C TRP A 25 6.85 -7.10 -33.32
N PHE A 26 6.49 -6.84 -34.57
CA PHE A 26 7.35 -7.19 -35.70
C PHE A 26 8.71 -6.46 -35.65
N SER A 27 8.72 -5.20 -35.22
CA SER A 27 9.96 -4.44 -35.00
C SER A 27 10.80 -5.01 -33.85
N LYS A 28 10.18 -5.44 -32.74
CA LYS A 28 10.89 -6.07 -31.61
C LYS A 28 11.54 -7.41 -32.01
N PHE A 29 10.84 -8.24 -32.76
CA PHE A 29 11.40 -9.50 -33.25
C PHE A 29 12.54 -9.28 -34.25
N ARG A 30 12.43 -8.26 -35.11
CA ARG A 30 13.51 -7.84 -36.02
C ARG A 30 14.77 -7.37 -35.28
N SER A 31 14.63 -6.80 -34.08
CA SER A 31 15.77 -6.40 -33.24
C SER A 31 16.34 -7.55 -32.39
N GLY A 32 15.90 -8.80 -32.62
CA GLY A 32 16.37 -9.96 -31.87
C GLY A 32 15.81 -10.09 -30.45
N ASN A 33 14.83 -9.25 -30.08
CA ASN A 33 14.15 -9.35 -28.80
C ASN A 33 12.90 -10.22 -28.94
N PHE A 34 13.00 -11.47 -28.48
CA PHE A 34 11.91 -12.44 -28.47
C PHE A 34 11.20 -12.53 -27.11
N ASP A 35 11.48 -11.62 -26.18
CA ASP A 35 10.79 -11.60 -24.90
C ASP A 35 9.33 -11.21 -25.10
N VAL A 36 8.45 -12.16 -24.82
CA VAL A 36 7.00 -12.01 -24.91
C VAL A 36 6.44 -11.39 -23.63
N LYS A 37 7.26 -11.29 -22.56
CA LYS A 37 6.82 -10.66 -21.32
C LYS A 37 6.67 -9.17 -21.51
N ASP A 38 5.62 -8.61 -20.92
CA ASP A 38 5.49 -7.17 -20.82
C ASP A 38 6.67 -6.62 -20.01
N THR A 39 7.41 -5.68 -20.61
CA THR A 39 8.41 -4.91 -19.88
C THR A 39 7.72 -4.26 -18.69
N THR A 40 8.38 -4.24 -17.52
CA THR A 40 7.88 -3.59 -16.32
C THR A 40 7.34 -2.21 -16.70
N ARG A 41 6.02 -2.05 -16.65
CA ARG A 41 5.42 -0.75 -16.89
C ARG A 41 5.96 0.17 -15.81
N PHE A 42 6.61 1.25 -16.22
CA PHE A 42 6.89 2.33 -15.30
C PHE A 42 5.55 2.87 -14.83
N GLU A 43 5.11 2.43 -13.65
CA GLU A 43 4.04 3.10 -12.94
C GLU A 43 4.45 4.55 -12.79
N ARG A 44 3.52 5.47 -13.02
CA ARG A 44 3.80 6.90 -12.89
C ARG A 44 4.33 7.12 -11.46
N PRO A 45 5.58 7.58 -11.27
CA PRO A 45 6.06 7.89 -9.94
C PRO A 45 5.26 9.10 -9.49
N VAL A 46 4.25 8.87 -8.67
CA VAL A 46 3.64 9.96 -7.97
C VAL A 46 4.72 10.37 -6.95
N LYS A 47 5.28 11.57 -7.11
CA LYS A 47 6.27 12.13 -6.17
C LYS A 47 5.48 12.59 -4.94
N VAL A 48 5.36 11.73 -3.95
CA VAL A 48 4.92 12.15 -2.62
C VAL A 48 6.08 11.86 -1.68
N ASP A 49 6.35 12.82 -0.81
CA ASP A 49 7.40 12.74 0.19
C ASP A 49 7.02 11.68 1.23
N GLU A 50 7.73 10.54 1.19
CA GLU A 50 7.50 9.42 2.12
C GLU A 50 7.72 9.83 3.58
N ASP A 51 8.62 10.79 3.82
CA ASP A 51 8.95 11.26 5.16
C ASP A 51 7.80 12.08 5.75
N GLN A 52 7.11 12.88 4.93
CA GLN A 52 5.88 13.57 5.35
C GLN A 52 4.76 12.59 5.71
N ILE A 53 4.61 11.51 4.93
CA ILE A 53 3.63 10.47 5.22
C ILE A 53 3.94 9.80 6.56
N LYS A 54 5.20 9.40 6.79
CA LYS A 54 5.63 8.78 8.05
C LYS A 54 5.43 9.71 9.23
N ALA A 55 5.81 10.98 9.10
CA ALA A 55 5.60 11.99 10.14
C ALA A 55 4.12 12.16 10.51
N LEU A 56 3.22 12.16 9.52
CA LEU A 56 1.78 12.25 9.76
C LEU A 56 1.21 11.02 10.48
N VAL A 57 1.68 9.82 10.11
CA VAL A 57 1.25 8.57 10.76
C VAL A 57 1.78 8.47 12.19
N GLU A 58 3.02 8.90 12.44
CA GLU A 58 3.63 8.89 13.78
C GLU A 58 2.94 9.91 14.70
N ALA A 59 2.60 11.09 14.19
CA ALA A 59 1.88 12.11 14.96
C ALA A 59 0.46 11.66 15.34
N ASN A 60 -0.24 10.93 14.45
CA ASN A 60 -1.56 10.39 14.75
C ASN A 60 -1.81 9.05 14.04
N ARG A 61 -1.65 7.96 14.79
CA ARG A 61 -1.87 6.61 14.29
C ARG A 61 -3.34 6.32 13.91
N ARG A 62 -4.28 7.14 14.38
CA ARG A 62 -5.73 6.99 14.11
C ARG A 62 -6.24 7.85 12.96
N ILE A 63 -5.35 8.43 12.16
CA ILE A 63 -5.75 9.30 11.04
C ILE A 63 -6.56 8.53 9.99
N THR A 64 -7.66 9.12 9.53
CA THR A 64 -8.47 8.54 8.45
C THR A 64 -7.85 8.81 7.09
N THR A 65 -8.06 7.93 6.11
CA THR A 65 -7.58 8.12 4.73
C THR A 65 -8.10 9.40 4.09
N ARG A 66 -9.30 9.86 4.45
CA ARG A 66 -9.88 11.13 3.98
C ARG A 66 -9.16 12.35 4.57
N GLU A 67 -8.88 12.32 5.86
CA GLU A 67 -8.13 13.40 6.52
C GLU A 67 -6.69 13.44 6.00
N PHE A 68 -6.09 12.27 5.78
CA PHE A 68 -4.78 12.11 5.19
C PHE A 68 -4.71 12.71 3.77
N ALA A 69 -5.72 12.41 2.94
CA ALA A 69 -5.88 12.99 1.60
C ALA A 69 -6.03 14.51 1.64
N GLY A 70 -6.79 15.05 2.61
CA GLY A 70 -6.94 16.49 2.81
C GLY A 70 -5.65 17.19 3.21
N ARG A 71 -4.86 16.58 4.12
CA ARG A 71 -3.57 17.16 4.56
C ARG A 71 -2.51 17.17 3.45
N LEU A 72 -2.50 16.15 2.60
CA LEU A 72 -1.55 16.04 1.49
C LEU A 72 -2.07 16.59 0.16
N ASN A 73 -3.32 17.10 0.12
CA ASN A 73 -4.02 17.48 -1.11
C ASN A 73 -3.98 16.39 -2.21
N LEU A 74 -4.09 15.12 -1.80
CA LEU A 74 -4.08 13.96 -2.69
C LEU A 74 -5.49 13.40 -2.85
N SER A 75 -5.67 12.60 -3.91
CA SER A 75 -6.89 11.80 -4.03
C SER A 75 -6.87 10.60 -3.06
N ASN A 76 -8.04 10.19 -2.57
CA ASN A 76 -8.15 9.04 -1.66
C ASN A 76 -7.57 7.75 -2.26
N SER A 77 -7.72 7.53 -3.58
CA SER A 77 -7.19 6.35 -4.27
C SER A 77 -5.67 6.37 -4.31
N THR A 78 -5.08 7.55 -4.56
CA THR A 78 -3.64 7.76 -4.50
C THR A 78 -3.10 7.45 -3.10
N VAL A 79 -3.73 8.00 -2.04
CA VAL A 79 -3.36 7.70 -0.64
C VAL A 79 -3.40 6.19 -0.35
N HIS A 80 -4.42 5.48 -0.83
CA HIS A 80 -4.54 4.04 -0.60
C HIS A 80 -3.41 3.24 -1.26
N VAL A 81 -3.05 3.57 -2.50
CA VAL A 81 -1.92 2.93 -3.20
C VAL A 81 -0.62 3.16 -2.43
N TYR A 82 -0.41 4.37 -1.93
CA TYR A 82 0.79 4.70 -1.17
C TYR A 82 0.90 4.00 0.17
N LEU A 83 -0.19 3.97 0.95
CA LEU A 83 -0.20 3.24 2.22
C LEU A 83 0.13 1.75 2.00
N LYS A 84 -0.33 1.18 0.88
CA LYS A 84 -0.01 -0.19 0.48
C LYS A 84 1.47 -0.34 0.08
N GLN A 85 2.05 0.60 -0.67
CA GLN A 85 3.48 0.59 -1.02
C GLN A 85 4.37 0.69 0.22
N LEU A 86 4.01 1.53 1.18
CA LEU A 86 4.73 1.70 2.45
C LEU A 86 4.45 0.59 3.47
N SER A 87 3.62 -0.41 3.13
CA SER A 87 3.22 -1.50 4.01
C SER A 87 2.59 -1.05 5.34
N ILE A 88 1.96 0.14 5.34
CA ILE A 88 1.28 0.68 6.52
C ILE A 88 -0.14 0.11 6.55
N VAL A 89 -0.42 -0.71 7.56
CA VAL A 89 -1.73 -1.33 7.75
C VAL A 89 -2.44 -0.70 8.94
N SER A 90 -3.68 -0.28 8.73
CA SER A 90 -4.56 0.14 9.82
C SER A 90 -4.88 -1.06 10.70
N LYS A 91 -4.50 -0.99 11.98
CA LYS A 91 -4.87 -1.97 13.00
C LYS A 91 -5.93 -1.33 13.88
N LEU A 92 -6.97 -2.09 14.21
CA LEU A 92 -7.94 -1.66 15.22
C LEU A 92 -7.26 -1.53 16.58
N ASP A 93 -7.72 -0.56 17.35
CA ASP A 93 -7.31 -0.43 18.74
C ASP A 93 -7.74 -1.67 19.52
N ILE A 94 -6.85 -2.15 20.40
CA ILE A 94 -7.15 -3.26 21.30
C ILE A 94 -8.08 -2.73 22.38
N TRP A 95 -9.20 -3.42 22.60
CA TRP A 95 -10.11 -3.09 23.69
C TRP A 95 -9.45 -3.33 25.04
N GLY A 96 -9.20 -2.26 25.79
CA GLY A 96 -8.75 -2.30 27.17
C GLY A 96 -9.95 -2.25 28.13
N PRO A 97 -9.98 -3.05 29.22
CA PRO A 97 -11.12 -3.12 30.13
C PRO A 97 -11.53 -1.81 30.79
N GLN A 98 -10.63 -0.83 30.91
CA GLN A 98 -10.92 0.45 31.56
C GLN A 98 -9.85 1.50 31.25
N VAL A 99 -10.25 2.77 31.15
CA VAL A 99 -9.31 3.90 31.19
C VAL A 99 -8.80 4.03 32.63
N LEU A 100 -7.56 3.61 32.88
CA LEU A 100 -6.93 3.67 34.19
C LEU A 100 -6.57 5.11 34.54
N LYS A 101 -6.85 5.51 35.78
CA LYS A 101 -6.36 6.77 36.33
C LYS A 101 -4.90 6.60 36.75
N GLU A 102 -4.16 7.70 36.83
CA GLU A 102 -2.74 7.70 37.23
C GLU A 102 -2.48 6.92 38.53
N ARG A 103 -3.37 7.08 39.52
CA ARG A 103 -3.29 6.34 40.80
C ARG A 103 -3.37 4.83 40.63
N ASP A 104 -4.21 4.36 39.72
CA ASP A 104 -4.42 2.94 39.48
C ASP A 104 -3.27 2.34 38.64
N LEU A 105 -2.70 3.14 37.73
CA LEU A 105 -1.48 2.82 37.00
C LEU A 105 -0.30 2.63 37.97
N ILE A 106 -0.02 3.61 38.82
CA ILE A 106 1.08 3.56 39.78
C ILE A 106 0.92 2.35 40.71
N ARG A 107 -0.28 2.13 41.26
CA ARG A 107 -0.55 0.95 42.10
C ARG A 107 -0.24 -0.37 41.39
N ARG A 108 -0.66 -0.51 40.12
CA ARG A 108 -0.38 -1.72 39.34
C ARG A 108 1.11 -1.91 39.12
N ILE A 109 1.83 -0.86 38.73
CA ILE A 109 3.29 -0.92 38.54
C ILE A 109 3.98 -1.34 39.84
N THR A 110 3.64 -0.71 40.97
CA THR A 110 4.24 -1.05 42.27
C THR A 110 3.97 -2.50 42.67
N ILE A 111 2.75 -3.00 42.49
CA ILE A 111 2.41 -4.40 42.80
C ILE A 111 3.19 -5.36 41.90
N CYS A 112 3.25 -5.10 40.59
CA CYS A 112 4.02 -5.90 39.64
C CYS A 112 5.52 -5.93 39.99
N ASP A 113 6.10 -4.79 40.36
CA ASP A 113 7.52 -4.71 40.74
C ASP A 113 7.82 -5.52 42.02
N ILE A 114 6.91 -5.53 42.99
CA ILE A 114 7.05 -6.34 44.21
C ILE A 114 6.96 -7.83 43.86
N LEU A 115 5.95 -8.22 43.07
CA LEU A 115 5.75 -9.61 42.69
C LEU A 115 6.92 -10.17 41.86
N LEU A 116 7.45 -9.39 40.92
CA LEU A 116 8.60 -9.78 40.11
C LEU A 116 9.84 -9.99 40.99
N LYS A 117 10.09 -9.10 41.95
CA LYS A 117 11.19 -9.27 42.92
C LYS A 117 10.99 -10.47 43.82
N CYS A 118 9.75 -10.80 44.21
CA CYS A 118 9.48 -12.02 44.96
C CYS A 118 9.78 -13.27 44.13
N GLU A 119 9.42 -13.30 42.85
CA GLU A 119 9.73 -14.42 41.94
C GLU A 119 11.25 -14.67 41.79
N GLU A 120 12.05 -13.60 41.75
CA GLU A 120 13.52 -13.71 41.65
C GLU A 120 14.18 -14.23 42.93
N ASN A 121 13.62 -13.90 44.10
CA ASN A 121 14.21 -14.21 45.40
C ASN A 121 13.71 -15.53 46.00
N ASP A 122 12.45 -15.85 45.77
CA ASP A 122 11.87 -17.12 46.16
C ASP A 122 11.90 -18.04 44.95
N THR A 123 12.78 -19.05 44.95
CA THR A 123 12.60 -20.23 44.11
C THR A 123 11.27 -20.89 44.50
N PHE A 124 10.16 -20.38 43.99
CA PHE A 124 8.80 -20.87 44.26
C PHE A 124 8.60 -22.31 43.77
N LEU A 125 9.58 -22.86 43.05
CA LEU A 125 9.65 -24.26 42.62
C LEU A 125 10.93 -24.92 43.17
N LYS A 126 10.96 -25.22 44.46
CA LYS A 126 11.89 -26.18 45.05
C LYS A 126 11.12 -27.37 45.62
#